data_AF-A0A959JBC0-F1
#
_entry.id   AF-A0A959JBC0-F1
#
_cell.length_a   1.000
_cell.length_b   1.000
_cell.length_c   1.000
_cell.angle_alpha   90.00
_cell.angle_beta   90.00
_cell.angle_gamma   90.00
#
_symmetry.space_group_name_H-M   'P 1'
#
loop_
_entity.id
_entity.type
_entity.pdbx_description
1 polymer ?
#
loop_
_entity_poly.entity_id
_entity_poly.type
_entity_poly.pdbx_seq_one_letter_code
_entity_poly.pdbx_strand_id
1 'polypeptide(L)'
;TQKAINALQTFINTYPNSERITQSNNLMDELRLKLEEKAFQQGFLYYNLRQYQAAIYSLDNMLKDFPDTKRPDEVRYYIIKSAFEYAANSVYDKRKERYEETVQRGEDFVQRHRNSDYLREVRDIVAESKAKLKLLENERYQIQSSRNGS
;
A
#
# COMPACT_ATOMS: atom_id res chain seq x y z
N THR A 1 13.90 -13.91 13.47
CA THR A 1 14.54 -13.13 12.39
C THR A 1 15.11 -11.81 12.89
N GLN A 2 14.32 -10.90 13.48
CA GLN A 2 14.84 -9.60 13.94
C GLN A 2 16.01 -9.68 14.93
N LYS A 3 15.93 -10.57 15.94
CA LYS A 3 17.03 -10.77 16.91
C LYS A 3 18.35 -11.20 16.23
N ALA A 4 18.26 -12.01 15.18
CA ALA A 4 19.43 -12.48 14.44
C ALA A 4 20.05 -11.35 13.60
N ILE A 5 19.23 -10.53 12.94
CA ILE A 5 19.71 -9.32 12.22
C ILE A 5 20.43 -8.38 13.19
N ASN A 6 19.84 -8.09 14.35
CA ASN A 6 20.45 -7.20 15.34
C ASN A 6 21.80 -7.75 15.86
N ALA A 7 21.88 -9.06 16.09
CA ALA A 7 23.12 -9.71 16.51
C ALA A 7 24.21 -9.63 15.42
N LEU A 8 23.85 -9.88 14.15
CA LEU A 8 24.78 -9.77 13.02
C LEU A 8 25.26 -8.32 12.84
N GLN A 9 24.35 -7.34 12.92
CA GLN A 9 24.72 -5.92 12.85
C GLN A 9 25.67 -5.53 13.99
N THR A 10 25.41 -6.01 15.20
CA THR A 10 26.29 -5.77 16.35
C THR A 10 27.67 -6.38 16.11
N PHE A 11 27.74 -7.61 15.60
CA PHE A 11 28.99 -8.27 15.23
C PHE A 11 29.77 -7.48 14.17
N ILE A 12 29.09 -7.05 13.10
CA ILE A 12 29.70 -6.26 12.01
C ILE A 12 30.28 -4.94 12.55
N ASN A 13 29.52 -4.23 13.38
CA ASN A 13 29.94 -2.95 13.95
C ASN A 13 31.09 -3.11 14.95
N THR A 14 31.14 -4.23 15.68
CA THR A 14 32.15 -4.49 16.71
C THR A 14 33.46 -5.01 16.10
N TYR A 15 33.40 -5.78 15.00
CA TYR A 15 34.55 -6.44 14.40
C TYR A 15 34.67 -6.15 12.88
N PRO A 16 34.87 -4.88 12.48
CA PRO A 16 34.79 -4.46 11.07
C PRO A 16 35.85 -5.10 10.15
N ASN A 17 36.95 -5.61 10.70
CA ASN A 17 38.03 -6.27 9.95
C ASN A 17 37.95 -7.80 9.99
N SER A 18 36.85 -8.37 10.49
CA SER A 18 36.68 -9.82 10.57
C SER A 18 36.52 -10.45 9.18
N GLU A 19 37.15 -11.60 8.96
CA GLU A 19 36.95 -12.40 7.74
C GLU A 19 35.49 -12.85 7.57
N ARG A 20 34.70 -12.83 8.66
CA ARG A 20 33.29 -13.22 8.67
C ARG A 20 32.33 -12.08 8.30
N ILE A 21 32.82 -10.87 8.01
CA ILE A 21 31.96 -9.74 7.63
C ILE A 21 31.14 -10.07 6.38
N THR A 22 31.78 -10.59 5.33
CA THR A 22 31.09 -10.94 4.08
C THR A 22 29.98 -11.96 4.32
N GLN A 23 30.26 -13.01 5.09
CA GLN A 23 29.25 -14.02 5.42
C GLN A 23 28.10 -13.43 6.26
N SER A 24 28.42 -12.55 7.20
CA SER A 24 27.43 -11.91 8.08
C SER A 24 26.50 -10.97 7.30
N ASN A 25 27.04 -10.22 6.34
CA ASN A 25 26.26 -9.37 5.43
C ASN A 25 25.32 -10.22 4.58
N ASN A 26 25.81 -11.29 3.96
CA ASN A 26 24.98 -12.19 3.14
C ASN A 26 23.82 -12.79 3.95
N LEU A 27 24.08 -13.23 5.18
CA LEU A 27 23.03 -13.77 6.04
C LEU A 27 22.03 -12.69 6.48
N MET A 28 22.51 -11.47 6.75
CA MET A 28 21.65 -10.34 7.08
C MET A 28 20.70 -9.99 5.92
N ASP A 29 21.20 -9.98 4.69
CA ASP A 29 20.41 -9.73 3.48
C ASP A 29 19.35 -10.82 3.27
N GLU A 30 19.71 -12.10 3.46
CA GLU A 30 18.75 -13.21 3.39
C GLU A 30 17.63 -13.07 4.44
N LEU A 31 17.99 -12.71 5.67
CA LEU A 31 17.04 -12.52 6.76
C LEU A 31 16.13 -11.31 6.51
N ARG A 32 16.66 -10.22 5.93
CA ARG A 32 15.87 -9.06 5.51
C ARG A 32 14.88 -9.42 4.42
N LEU A 33 15.31 -10.16 3.39
CA LEU A 33 14.43 -10.62 2.32
C LEU A 33 13.27 -11.48 2.87
N LYS A 34 13.54 -12.35 3.84
CA LYS A 34 12.51 -13.14 4.52
C LYS A 34 11.51 -12.29 5.32
N LEU A 35 11.97 -11.20 5.95
CA LEU A 35 11.08 -10.29 6.67
C LEU A 35 10.22 -9.47 5.71
N GLU A 36 10.81 -9.00 4.60
CA GLU A 36 10.10 -8.29 3.55
C GLU A 36 8.99 -9.16 2.96
N GLU A 37 9.29 -10.42 2.61
CA GLU A 37 8.31 -11.37 2.10
C GLU A 37 7.17 -11.61 3.08
N LYS A 38 7.51 -11.80 4.37
CA LYS A 38 6.50 -11.97 5.40
C LYS A 38 5.59 -10.73 5.52
N ALA A 39 6.15 -9.53 5.47
CA ALA A 39 5.39 -8.28 5.56
C ALA A 39 4.45 -8.11 4.35
N PHE A 40 4.93 -8.44 3.15
CA PHE A 40 4.09 -8.45 1.95
C PHE A 40 2.93 -9.43 2.06
N GLN A 41 3.23 -10.69 2.41
CA GLN A 41 2.22 -11.74 2.55
C GLN A 41 1.16 -11.40 3.60
N GLN A 42 1.55 -10.73 4.69
CA GLN A 42 0.61 -10.26 5.69
C GLN A 42 -0.37 -9.22 5.11
N GLY A 43 0.13 -8.22 4.40
CA GLY A 43 -0.72 -7.22 3.75
C GLY A 43 -1.62 -7.82 2.67
N PHE A 44 -1.06 -8.72 1.86
CA PHE A 44 -1.81 -9.43 0.82
C PHE A 44 -2.88 -10.37 1.40
N LEU A 45 -2.60 -11.03 2.52
CA LEU A 45 -3.59 -11.82 3.24
C LEU A 45 -4.77 -10.97 3.71
N TYR A 46 -4.52 -9.79 4.28
CA TYR A 46 -5.60 -8.87 4.67
C TYR A 46 -6.46 -8.47 3.47
N TYR A 47 -5.85 -8.22 2.31
CA TYR A 47 -6.56 -7.93 1.07
C TYR A 47 -7.47 -9.11 0.67
N ASN A 48 -6.94 -10.34 0.67
CA ASN A 48 -7.71 -11.55 0.33
C ASN A 48 -8.86 -11.83 1.31
N LEU A 49 -8.68 -11.47 2.59
CA LEU A 49 -9.71 -11.54 3.63
C LEU A 49 -10.70 -10.35 3.58
N ARG A 50 -10.58 -9.46 2.59
CA ARG A 50 -11.38 -8.23 2.43
C ARG A 50 -11.26 -7.26 3.61
N GLN A 51 -10.19 -7.37 4.39
CA GLN A 51 -9.86 -6.46 5.48
C GLN A 51 -9.04 -5.29 4.91
N TYR A 52 -9.68 -4.52 4.01
CA TYR A 52 -8.97 -3.57 3.14
C TYR A 52 -8.21 -2.47 3.90
N GLN A 53 -8.77 -1.93 4.98
CA GLN A 53 -8.05 -0.96 5.81
C GLN A 53 -6.78 -1.54 6.45
N ALA A 54 -6.84 -2.80 6.92
CA ALA A 54 -5.68 -3.49 7.47
C ALA A 54 -4.65 -3.80 6.38
N ALA A 55 -5.10 -4.14 5.17
CA ALA A 55 -4.24 -4.35 4.01
C ALA A 55 -3.46 -3.07 3.65
N ILE A 56 -4.15 -1.92 3.54
CA ILE A 56 -3.52 -0.62 3.27
C ILE A 56 -2.46 -0.33 4.32
N TYR A 57 -2.81 -0.43 5.61
CA TYR A 57 -1.88 -0.14 6.70
C TYR A 57 -0.66 -1.08 6.70
N SER A 58 -0.88 -2.38 6.53
CA SER A 58 0.20 -3.38 6.54
C SER A 58 1.15 -3.20 5.35
N LEU A 59 0.62 -2.91 4.16
CA LEU A 59 1.44 -2.69 2.96
C LEU A 59 2.16 -1.34 2.98
N ASP A 60 1.52 -0.28 3.50
CA ASP A 60 2.20 1.01 3.72
C ASP A 60 3.36 0.86 4.72
N ASN A 61 3.20 0.05 5.76
CA ASN A 61 4.29 -0.24 6.70
C ASN A 61 5.40 -1.08 6.07
N MET A 62 5.06 -2.06 5.23
CA MET A 62 6.07 -2.79 4.47
C MET A 62 6.96 -1.84 3.65
N LEU A 63 6.38 -0.85 2.96
CA LEU A 63 7.16 0.13 2.18
C LEU A 63 8.03 1.05 3.06
N LYS A 64 7.62 1.30 4.31
CA LYS A 64 8.42 2.08 5.28
C LYS A 64 9.56 1.26 5.86
N ASP A 65 9.30 0.00 6.19
CA ASP A 65 10.27 -0.91 6.79
C ASP A 65 11.30 -1.42 5.76
N PHE A 66 10.88 -1.53 4.49
CA PHE A 66 11.69 -2.03 3.37
C PHE A 66 11.61 -1.07 2.15
N PRO A 67 12.18 0.15 2.25
CA PRO A 67 12.11 1.15 1.17
C PRO A 67 12.87 0.74 -0.10
N ASP A 68 13.78 -0.23 0.03
CA ASP A 68 14.62 -0.83 -1.00
C ASP A 68 14.05 -2.13 -1.60
N THR A 69 12.79 -2.46 -1.28
CA THR A 69 12.08 -3.60 -1.89
C THR A 69 12.19 -3.57 -3.42
N LYS A 70 12.31 -4.76 -4.03
CA LYS A 70 12.34 -4.93 -5.49
C LYS A 70 10.95 -4.93 -6.14
N ARG A 71 9.88 -4.88 -5.35
CA ARG A 71 8.48 -4.92 -5.81
C ARG A 71 7.64 -3.72 -5.36
N PRO A 72 8.17 -2.48 -5.37
CA PRO A 72 7.44 -1.32 -4.84
C PRO A 72 6.14 -1.08 -5.61
N ASP A 73 6.14 -1.37 -6.91
CA ASP A 73 5.00 -1.20 -7.80
C ASP A 73 3.85 -2.14 -7.44
N GLU A 74 4.15 -3.43 -7.22
CA GLU A 74 3.16 -4.43 -6.81
C GLU A 74 2.51 -4.08 -5.47
N VAL A 75 3.34 -3.68 -4.49
CA VAL A 75 2.86 -3.30 -3.16
C VAL A 75 1.93 -2.09 -3.25
N ARG A 76 2.32 -1.05 -4.01
CA ARG A 76 1.49 0.15 -4.22
C ARG A 76 0.22 -0.16 -4.99
N TYR A 77 0.27 -1.05 -5.98
CA TYR A 77 -0.90 -1.52 -6.69
C TYR A 77 -1.92 -2.15 -5.73
N TYR A 78 -1.50 -3.05 -4.84
CA TYR A 78 -2.40 -3.65 -3.85
C TYR A 78 -2.92 -2.65 -2.81
N ILE A 79 -2.14 -1.63 -2.46
CA ILE A 79 -2.61 -0.52 -1.62
C ILE A 79 -3.75 0.23 -2.34
N ILE A 80 -3.58 0.60 -3.61
CA ILE A 80 -4.58 1.34 -4.40
C ILE A 80 -5.84 0.49 -4.58
N LYS A 81 -5.68 -0.79 -4.90
CA LYS A 81 -6.80 -1.73 -5.04
C LYS A 81 -7.56 -1.90 -3.74
N SER A 82 -6.85 -2.01 -2.61
CA SER A 82 -7.46 -2.06 -1.28
C SER A 82 -8.19 -0.75 -0.95
N ALA A 83 -7.62 0.42 -1.27
CA ALA A 83 -8.26 1.72 -1.04
C ALA A 83 -9.57 1.86 -1.82
N PHE A 84 -9.57 1.43 -3.08
CA PHE A 84 -10.77 1.41 -3.93
C PHE A 84 -11.88 0.53 -3.34
N GLU A 85 -11.54 -0.72 -2.98
CA GLU A 85 -12.49 -1.65 -2.38
C GLU A 85 -12.97 -1.17 -1.01
N TYR A 86 -12.08 -0.57 -0.22
CA TYR A 86 -12.46 0.03 1.05
C TYR A 86 -13.49 1.15 0.84
N ALA A 87 -13.26 2.05 -0.12
CA ALA A 87 -14.20 3.10 -0.49
C ALA A 87 -15.55 2.52 -0.91
N ALA A 88 -15.58 1.51 -1.78
CA ALA A 88 -16.83 0.88 -2.23
C ALA A 88 -17.66 0.27 -1.09
N ASN A 89 -16.98 -0.36 -0.13
CA ASN A 89 -17.60 -1.02 1.02
C ASN A 89 -17.86 -0.08 2.22
N SER A 90 -17.70 1.24 2.03
CA SER A 90 -17.89 2.25 3.06
C SER A 90 -19.33 2.73 3.18
N VAL A 91 -19.69 3.24 4.36
CA VAL A 91 -20.91 4.05 4.54
C VAL A 91 -20.83 5.34 3.70
N TYR A 92 -21.97 5.84 3.25
CA TYR A 92 -22.09 6.97 2.32
C TYR A 92 -21.20 8.17 2.70
N ASP A 93 -21.26 8.60 3.96
CA ASP A 93 -20.52 9.76 4.48
C ASP A 93 -18.99 9.61 4.40
N LYS A 94 -18.49 8.38 4.28
CA LYS A 94 -17.07 8.06 4.16
C LYS A 94 -16.61 7.71 2.75
N ARG A 95 -17.55 7.44 1.83
CA ARG A 95 -17.20 7.06 0.45
C ARG A 95 -16.44 8.15 -0.28
N LYS A 96 -16.87 9.42 -0.15
CA LYS A 96 -16.25 10.55 -0.83
C LYS A 96 -14.76 10.66 -0.48
N GLU A 97 -14.45 10.80 0.81
CA GLU A 97 -13.09 10.90 1.35
C GLU A 97 -12.20 9.73 0.88
N ARG A 98 -12.72 8.49 0.92
CA ARG A 98 -11.96 7.29 0.56
C ARG A 98 -11.72 7.13 -0.94
N TYR A 99 -12.67 7.53 -1.79
CA TYR A 99 -12.44 7.58 -3.24
C TYR A 99 -11.46 8.71 -3.61
N GLU A 100 -11.49 9.85 -2.94
CA GLU A 100 -10.48 10.92 -3.12
C GLU A 100 -9.07 10.40 -2.78
N GLU A 101 -8.92 9.66 -1.67
CA GLU A 101 -7.65 9.02 -1.31
C GLU A 101 -7.19 8.01 -2.37
N THR A 102 -8.11 7.22 -2.92
CA THR A 102 -7.81 6.25 -3.98
C THR A 102 -7.30 6.97 -5.25
N VAL A 103 -7.96 8.06 -5.64
CA VAL A 103 -7.52 8.90 -6.77
C VAL A 103 -6.13 9.46 -6.53
N GLN A 104 -5.88 10.04 -5.35
CA GLN A 104 -4.58 10.61 -5.01
C GLN A 104 -3.46 9.57 -5.11
N ARG A 105 -3.65 8.40 -4.49
CA ARG A 105 -2.66 7.30 -4.53
C ARG A 105 -2.43 6.79 -5.95
N GLY A 106 -3.50 6.66 -6.74
CA GLY A 106 -3.42 6.20 -8.12
C GLY A 106 -2.74 7.20 -9.07
N GLU A 107 -3.01 8.49 -8.91
CA GLU A 107 -2.34 9.54 -9.71
C GLU A 107 -0.85 9.64 -9.37
N ASP A 108 -0.50 9.59 -8.07
CA ASP A 108 0.89 9.50 -7.63
C ASP A 108 1.62 8.30 -8.25
N PHE A 109 0.94 7.14 -8.30
CA PHE A 109 1.48 5.95 -8.93
C PHE A 109 1.72 6.16 -10.44
N VAL A 110 0.72 6.64 -11.17
CA VAL A 110 0.80 6.89 -12.61
C VAL A 110 1.92 7.88 -12.97
N GLN A 111 2.17 8.88 -12.11
CA GLN A 111 3.22 9.86 -12.32
C GLN A 111 4.62 9.26 -12.14
N ARG A 112 4.81 8.45 -11.08
CA ARG A 112 6.12 7.94 -10.65
C ARG A 112 6.51 6.59 -11.28
N HIS A 113 5.54 5.78 -11.70
CA HIS A 113 5.73 4.39 -12.14
C HIS A 113 5.27 4.17 -13.59
N ARG A 114 5.82 4.96 -14.53
CA ARG A 114 5.37 5.01 -15.93
C ARG A 114 5.59 3.72 -16.74
N ASN A 115 6.46 2.84 -16.27
CA ASN A 115 6.79 1.57 -16.93
C ASN A 115 6.24 0.36 -16.15
N SER A 116 5.36 0.58 -15.19
CA SER A 116 4.80 -0.48 -14.37
C SER A 116 3.81 -1.34 -15.15
N ASP A 117 3.86 -2.65 -14.94
CA ASP A 117 2.88 -3.60 -15.49
C ASP A 117 1.45 -3.32 -14.98
N TYR A 118 1.33 -2.70 -13.80
CA TYR A 118 0.05 -2.36 -13.16
C TYR A 118 -0.56 -1.05 -13.67
N LEU A 119 0.12 -0.32 -14.55
CA LEU A 119 -0.25 1.06 -14.91
C LEU A 119 -1.64 1.17 -15.53
N ARG A 120 -2.04 0.18 -16.35
CA ARG A 120 -3.36 0.16 -16.98
C ARG A 120 -4.46 0.04 -15.92
N GLU A 121 -4.35 -0.96 -15.05
CA GLU A 121 -5.35 -1.20 -14.01
C GLU A 121 -5.45 -0.03 -13.03
N VAL A 122 -4.33 0.59 -12.65
CA VAL A 122 -4.36 1.76 -11.77
C VAL A 122 -5.09 2.94 -12.44
N ARG A 123 -4.92 3.14 -13.75
CA ARG A 123 -5.67 4.18 -14.48
C ARG A 123 -7.17 3.89 -14.50
N ASP A 124 -7.54 2.63 -14.67
CA ASP A 124 -8.95 2.21 -14.66
C ASP A 124 -9.58 2.45 -13.28
N ILE A 125 -8.86 2.09 -12.20
CA ILE A 125 -9.29 2.38 -10.81
C ILE A 125 -9.47 3.89 -10.57
N VAL A 126 -8.53 4.71 -11.04
CA VAL A 126 -8.62 6.18 -10.92
C VAL A 126 -9.83 6.72 -11.69
N ALA A 127 -10.05 6.25 -12.92
CA ALA A 127 -11.18 6.66 -13.73
C ALA A 127 -12.52 6.29 -13.08
N GLU A 128 -12.64 5.05 -12.58
CA GLU A 128 -13.84 4.59 -11.90
C GLU A 128 -14.07 5.38 -10.60
N SER A 129 -13.04 5.59 -9.79
CA SER A 129 -13.14 6.37 -8.55
C SER A 129 -13.65 7.79 -8.81
N LYS A 130 -13.16 8.45 -9.88
CA LYS A 130 -13.64 9.77 -10.31
C LYS A 130 -15.10 9.74 -10.76
N ALA A 131 -15.54 8.67 -11.43
CA ALA A 131 -16.94 8.52 -11.81
C ALA A 131 -17.84 8.35 -10.57
N LYS A 132 -17.43 7.53 -9.59
CA LYS A 132 -18.15 7.36 -8.32
C LYS A 132 -18.25 8.67 -7.52
N LEU A 133 -17.17 9.47 -7.49
CA LEU A 133 -17.19 10.79 -6.84
C LEU A 133 -18.24 11.71 -7.44
N LYS A 134 -18.32 11.81 -8.77
CA LYS A 134 -19.34 12.63 -9.46
C LYS A 134 -20.77 12.19 -9.11
N LEU A 135 -21.01 10.88 -9.01
CA LEU A 135 -22.32 10.35 -8.62
C LEU A 135 -22.69 10.74 -7.18
N LEU A 136 -21.75 10.59 -6.24
CA LEU A 136 -21.95 10.97 -4.84
C LEU A 136 -22.27 12.47 -4.68
N GLU A 137 -21.62 13.32 -5.47
CA GLU A 137 -21.89 14.76 -5.48
C GLU A 137 -23.30 15.06 -5.96
N ASN A 138 -23.72 14.47 -7.09
CA ASN A 138 -25.07 14.64 -7.62
C ASN A 138 -26.15 14.17 -6.63
N GLU A 139 -25.97 13.01 -6.01
CA GLU A 139 -26.90 12.48 -5.00
C GLU A 139 -27.03 13.43 -3.80
N ARG A 140 -25.91 13.99 -3.33
CA ARG A 140 -25.91 14.94 -2.20
C ARG A 140 -26.69 16.21 -2.53
N TYR A 141 -26.55 16.74 -3.75
CA TYR A 141 -27.33 17.91 -4.19
C TYR A 141 -28.84 17.62 -4.21
N GLN A 142 -29.26 16.44 -4.68
CA GLN A 142 -30.68 16.06 -4.72
C GLN A 142 -31.30 15.90 -3.31
N ILE A 143 -30.53 15.37 -2.35
CA ILE A 143 -30.99 15.25 -0.96
C ILE A 143 -31.17 16.64 -0.32
N GLN A 144 -30.26 17.58 -0.61
CA GLN A 144 -30.32 18.94 -0.07
C GLN A 144 -31.48 19.76 -0.68
N SER A 145 -31.70 19.66 -2.00
CA SER A 145 -32.82 20.33 -2.66
C SER A 145 -34.17 19.83 -2.16
N SER A 146 -34.30 18.52 -1.92
CA SER A 146 -35.52 17.91 -1.37
C SER A 146 -35.84 18.38 0.06
N ARG A 147 -34.80 18.59 0.89
CA ARG A 147 -34.97 19.08 2.28
C ARG A 147 -35.31 20.56 2.37
N ASN A 148 -34.88 21.37 1.41
CA ASN A 148 -35.11 22.82 1.40
C ASN A 148 -36.43 23.23 0.72
N GLY A 149 -37.09 22.30 0.03
CA GLY A 149 -38.38 22.52 -0.63
C GLY A 149 -39.60 22.02 0.15
N SER A 150 -39.40 21.52 1.37
CA SER A 150 -40.46 21.08 2.32
C SER A 150 -40.57 22.06 3.47
#